data_AF-D2Q3F2-F1
#
_entry.id   AF-D2Q3F2-F1
#
_cell.length_a   1.000
_cell.length_b   1.000
_cell.length_c   1.000
_cell.angle_alpha   90.00
_cell.angle_beta   90.00
_cell.angle_gamma   90.00
#
_symmetry.space_group_name_H-M   'P 1'
#
loop_
_entity.id
_entity.type
_entity.pdbx_description
1 polymer ?
#
loop_
_entity_poly.entity_id
_entity_poly.type
_entity_poly.pdbx_seq_one_letter_code
_entity_poly.pdbx_strand_id
1 'polypeptide(L)'
;MRKLPVLLTTAALLLGAGCSDGPADAGAAPSTPPSTTPATTSAPTTPSASQGAPPAEGDLPRGGRTIFPQHQLVGFVGLPGSPALGPLDKDLDAKAARLEKLAASYAAGRKPLPVMELIVVIANDHPGRDGQYRSRLSDEKIKPYLDTARKHKMLLLLDVQPGRADSLTEIKRLEKWLKEPDVGLAFDPEWAVGPSQVPGRVFGRTTGSELTAIATYLSGLVRKHDLPEKVFVFHQLSTRILSNEKAYKQQPGVVTIKSVDGIGNRADKESTWRKLTPTMAPGVHAGFKLFYEEDTRHGALMTPAQVLALKPRPELVIYE
;
A
#
# COMPACT_ATOMS: atom_id res chain seq x y z
N MET A 1 -28.22 10.00 29.19
CA MET A 1 -28.20 11.00 28.09
C MET A 1 -28.05 10.22 26.79
N ARG A 2 -29.09 10.28 25.95
CA ARG A 2 -29.31 9.39 24.79
C ARG A 2 -28.38 9.78 23.64
N LYS A 3 -27.74 8.77 23.03
CA LYS A 3 -26.94 8.90 21.80
C LYS A 3 -27.89 9.12 20.62
N LEU A 4 -27.65 10.18 19.85
CA LEU A 4 -28.38 10.51 18.63
C LEU A 4 -27.56 10.00 17.43
N PRO A 5 -28.12 9.17 16.53
CA PRO A 5 -27.45 8.80 15.28
C PRO A 5 -27.72 9.89 14.22
N VAL A 6 -26.67 10.32 13.53
CA VAL A 6 -26.77 11.21 12.37
C VAL A 6 -27.12 10.36 11.15
N LEU A 7 -28.36 10.49 10.67
CA LEU A 7 -28.80 10.02 9.36
C LEU A 7 -28.21 10.90 8.26
N LEU A 8 -27.58 10.32 7.25
CA LEU A 8 -27.45 10.94 5.93
C LEU A 8 -28.51 10.35 4.99
N THR A 9 -29.33 11.24 4.45
CA THR A 9 -30.45 10.98 3.53
C THR A 9 -29.99 10.64 2.12
N THR A 10 -30.60 9.59 1.58
CA THR A 10 -30.57 9.09 0.20
C THR A 10 -31.39 9.97 -0.75
N ALA A 11 -30.91 10.16 -1.98
CA ALA A 11 -31.72 10.58 -3.12
C ALA A 11 -31.60 9.51 -4.21
N ALA A 12 -32.74 8.89 -4.54
CA ALA A 12 -32.89 7.87 -5.55
C ALA A 12 -33.36 8.47 -6.87
N LEU A 13 -32.85 7.98 -8.00
CA LEU A 13 -33.52 8.08 -9.30
C LEU A 13 -33.46 6.74 -10.03
N LEU A 14 -34.66 6.24 -10.34
CA LEU A 14 -35.04 5.18 -11.30
C LEU A 14 -34.68 5.63 -12.74
N LEU A 15 -34.64 4.87 -13.84
CA LEU A 15 -35.22 3.60 -14.34
C LEU A 15 -34.51 3.33 -15.69
N GLY A 16 -34.45 2.08 -16.17
CA GLY A 16 -34.04 1.79 -17.55
C GLY A 16 -33.84 0.31 -17.84
N ALA A 17 -34.94 -0.39 -18.14
CA ALA A 17 -34.97 -1.79 -18.56
C ALA A 17 -34.67 -1.95 -20.06
N GLY A 18 -34.06 -3.08 -20.44
CA GLY A 18 -33.91 -3.52 -21.82
C GLY A 18 -33.68 -5.04 -21.90
N CYS A 19 -34.75 -5.76 -22.21
CA CYS A 19 -34.83 -7.17 -22.65
C CYS A 19 -34.05 -7.38 -23.98
N SER A 20 -33.74 -8.55 -24.54
CA SER A 20 -34.00 -10.00 -24.33
C SER A 20 -33.22 -10.80 -25.40
N ASP A 21 -32.90 -12.07 -25.10
CA ASP A 21 -32.88 -13.32 -25.91
C ASP A 21 -32.36 -13.29 -27.38
N GLY A 22 -31.33 -14.05 -27.81
CA GLY A 22 -31.17 -15.53 -27.88
C GLY A 22 -31.23 -15.98 -29.38
N PRO A 23 -31.00 -17.24 -29.82
CA PRO A 23 -30.03 -18.30 -29.43
C PRO A 23 -29.29 -18.97 -30.65
N ALA A 24 -28.42 -19.94 -30.33
CA ALA A 24 -28.06 -21.21 -31.03
C ALA A 24 -27.58 -21.28 -32.50
N ASP A 25 -26.40 -21.90 -32.72
CA ASP A 25 -26.23 -23.27 -33.31
C ASP A 25 -24.72 -23.61 -33.37
N ALA A 26 -24.23 -24.70 -32.78
CA ALA A 26 -24.20 -26.09 -33.27
C ALA A 26 -23.28 -26.32 -34.49
N GLY A 27 -22.21 -27.10 -34.29
CA GLY A 27 -21.32 -27.53 -35.37
C GLY A 27 -20.22 -28.45 -34.86
N ALA A 28 -20.29 -29.73 -35.26
CA ALA A 28 -19.62 -30.89 -34.68
C ALA A 28 -18.10 -31.05 -34.99
N ALA A 29 -17.45 -31.84 -34.14
CA ALA A 29 -16.15 -32.52 -34.37
C ALA A 29 -16.34 -33.77 -35.28
N PRO A 30 -15.38 -34.71 -35.45
CA PRO A 30 -13.94 -34.74 -35.19
C PRO A 30 -13.10 -35.27 -36.38
N SER A 31 -11.77 -35.19 -36.32
CA SER A 31 -10.90 -36.07 -37.13
C SER A 31 -9.59 -36.42 -36.40
N THR A 32 -9.36 -37.73 -36.30
CA THR A 32 -8.28 -38.44 -35.61
C THR A 32 -7.01 -38.59 -36.50
N PRO A 33 -5.86 -39.03 -35.93
CA PRO A 33 -4.51 -38.61 -36.32
C PRO A 33 -3.73 -39.66 -37.13
N PRO A 34 -2.51 -39.34 -37.60
CA PRO A 34 -1.50 -40.34 -37.90
C PRO A 34 -0.44 -40.47 -36.81
N SER A 35 -0.11 -41.73 -36.54
CA SER A 35 0.90 -42.25 -35.63
C SER A 35 2.33 -41.86 -36.01
N THR A 36 3.12 -41.45 -35.02
CA THR A 36 4.58 -41.34 -35.11
C THR A 36 5.26 -42.19 -34.04
N THR A 37 6.35 -42.80 -34.49
CA THR A 37 7.25 -43.78 -33.86
C THR A 37 7.85 -43.31 -32.52
N PRO A 38 8.16 -44.20 -31.55
CA PRO A 38 8.67 -43.79 -30.25
C PRO A 38 10.13 -43.33 -30.33
N ALA A 39 10.38 -42.06 -30.04
CA ALA A 39 11.71 -41.53 -29.74
C ALA A 39 11.93 -41.53 -28.21
N THR A 40 13.07 -42.08 -27.81
CA THR A 40 13.57 -42.24 -26.45
C THR A 40 13.44 -40.93 -25.65
N THR A 41 12.57 -40.94 -24.65
CA THR A 41 12.32 -39.79 -23.77
C THR A 41 13.38 -39.74 -22.67
N SER A 42 14.36 -38.86 -22.81
CA SER A 42 15.20 -38.43 -21.69
C SER A 42 14.32 -37.70 -20.69
N ALA A 43 14.23 -38.23 -19.47
CA ALA A 43 13.44 -37.63 -18.39
C ALA A 43 13.86 -36.16 -18.17
N PRO A 44 12.93 -35.20 -18.14
CA PRO A 44 13.26 -33.84 -17.74
C PRO A 44 13.51 -33.85 -16.24
N THR A 45 14.76 -33.64 -15.84
CA THR A 45 15.12 -33.24 -14.47
C THR A 45 14.27 -32.04 -14.09
N THR A 46 13.35 -32.27 -13.16
CA THR A 46 12.60 -31.21 -12.48
C THR A 46 13.60 -30.21 -11.92
N PRO A 47 13.52 -28.90 -12.25
CA PRO A 47 14.32 -27.91 -11.54
C PRO A 47 13.80 -27.90 -10.11
N SER A 48 14.56 -28.52 -9.21
CA SER A 48 14.41 -28.29 -7.78
C SER A 48 14.39 -26.79 -7.57
N ALA A 49 13.29 -26.26 -7.04
CA ALA A 49 13.17 -24.86 -6.70
C ALA A 49 14.34 -24.52 -5.76
N SER A 50 15.36 -23.86 -6.32
CA SER A 50 16.50 -23.39 -5.55
C SER A 50 15.95 -22.40 -4.54
N GLN A 51 15.80 -22.85 -3.29
CA GLN A 51 15.69 -21.94 -2.17
C GLN A 51 17.00 -21.16 -2.16
N GLY A 52 16.96 -19.95 -2.72
CA GLY A 52 18.13 -19.10 -2.86
C GLY A 52 18.81 -18.90 -1.52
N ALA A 53 20.11 -18.59 -1.57
CA ALA A 53 20.90 -18.27 -0.39
C ALA A 53 20.18 -17.25 0.52
N PRO A 54 20.33 -17.37 1.85
CA PRO A 54 19.75 -16.39 2.78
C PRO A 54 20.23 -14.97 2.43
N PRO A 55 19.40 -13.93 2.68
CA PRO A 55 19.79 -12.54 2.44
C PRO A 55 21.12 -12.21 3.13
N ALA A 56 21.97 -11.43 2.46
CA ALA A 56 23.18 -10.91 3.09
C ALA A 56 22.81 -9.95 4.23
N GLU A 57 23.72 -9.74 5.17
CA GLU A 57 23.54 -8.71 6.19
C GLU A 57 23.37 -7.34 5.53
N GLY A 58 22.31 -6.62 5.89
CA GLY A 58 21.99 -5.33 5.28
C GLY A 58 21.22 -5.39 3.96
N ASP A 59 20.80 -6.57 3.48
CA ASP A 59 19.89 -6.69 2.33
C ASP A 59 18.41 -6.47 2.73
N LEU A 60 17.55 -6.34 1.70
CA LEU A 60 16.11 -6.44 1.85
C LEU A 60 15.70 -7.81 2.45
N PRO A 61 14.51 -7.94 3.07
CA PRO A 61 14.06 -9.17 3.74
C PRO A 61 14.11 -10.45 2.89
N ARG A 62 14.00 -10.31 1.56
CA ARG A 62 14.04 -11.41 0.58
C ARG A 62 15.29 -11.39 -0.30
N GLY A 63 16.34 -10.71 0.15
CA GLY A 63 17.63 -10.58 -0.52
C GLY A 63 17.67 -9.46 -1.56
N GLY A 64 18.88 -9.02 -1.89
CA GLY A 64 19.11 -7.94 -2.84
C GLY A 64 18.85 -6.56 -2.26
N ARG A 65 19.05 -5.53 -3.10
CA ARG A 65 19.06 -4.13 -2.67
C ARG A 65 18.02 -3.24 -3.36
N THR A 66 17.30 -3.78 -4.35
CA THR A 66 16.32 -3.03 -5.16
C THR A 66 14.92 -3.62 -5.05
N ILE A 67 13.89 -2.79 -5.05
CA ILE A 67 12.49 -3.19 -4.92
C ILE A 67 11.88 -3.53 -6.29
N PHE A 68 11.88 -2.56 -7.22
CA PHE A 68 11.25 -2.70 -8.53
C PHE A 68 12.28 -2.82 -9.65
N PRO A 69 11.99 -3.60 -10.71
CA PRO A 69 10.72 -4.26 -11.06
C PRO A 69 10.50 -5.66 -10.43
N GLN A 70 11.45 -6.16 -9.64
CA GLN A 70 11.48 -7.56 -9.18
C GLN A 70 10.30 -7.91 -8.27
N HIS A 71 9.93 -7.01 -7.37
CA HIS A 71 8.94 -7.27 -6.32
C HIS A 71 7.57 -6.71 -6.65
N GLN A 72 6.51 -7.43 -6.28
CA GLN A 72 5.16 -6.89 -6.14
C GLN A 72 4.88 -6.73 -4.65
N LEU A 73 4.63 -5.50 -4.21
CA LEU A 73 4.35 -5.23 -2.80
C LEU A 73 2.86 -5.44 -2.50
N VAL A 74 2.57 -6.10 -1.39
CA VAL A 74 1.20 -6.22 -0.86
C VAL A 74 1.23 -6.06 0.65
N GLY A 75 0.38 -5.22 1.21
CA GLY A 75 0.46 -4.88 2.62
C GLY A 75 -0.86 -4.89 3.38
N PHE A 76 -0.73 -4.99 4.71
CA PHE A 76 -1.79 -4.63 5.66
C PHE A 76 -1.41 -3.34 6.39
N VAL A 77 -2.41 -2.50 6.69
CA VAL A 77 -2.28 -1.34 7.58
C VAL A 77 -2.73 -1.71 8.99
N GLY A 78 -2.24 -0.99 10.01
CA GLY A 78 -2.91 -1.02 11.30
C GLY A 78 -2.32 -0.11 12.36
N LEU A 79 -3.08 0.04 13.43
CA LEU A 79 -2.65 0.61 14.70
C LEU A 79 -2.89 -0.43 15.82
N PRO A 80 -1.94 -0.65 16.73
CA PRO A 80 -2.11 -1.63 17.81
C PRO A 80 -3.35 -1.35 18.65
N GLY A 81 -4.21 -2.37 18.81
CA GLY A 81 -5.44 -2.28 19.59
C GLY A 81 -6.60 -1.53 18.90
N SER A 82 -6.47 -1.17 17.63
CA SER A 82 -7.51 -0.47 16.87
C SER A 82 -7.89 -1.23 15.59
N PRO A 83 -8.81 -2.22 15.67
CA PRO A 83 -9.25 -2.97 14.50
C PRO A 83 -9.90 -2.11 13.41
N ALA A 84 -10.44 -0.94 13.79
CA ALA A 84 -11.04 0.01 12.85
C ALA A 84 -10.02 0.74 11.97
N LEU A 85 -8.71 0.61 12.24
CA LEU A 85 -7.63 1.21 11.46
C LEU A 85 -6.83 0.16 10.68
N GLY A 86 -7.37 -1.05 10.55
CA GLY A 86 -6.82 -2.09 9.70
C GLY A 86 -6.38 -3.36 10.44
N PRO A 87 -5.92 -4.39 9.69
CA PRO A 87 -5.74 -5.73 10.21
C PRO A 87 -4.56 -5.88 11.16
N LEU A 88 -3.64 -4.91 11.25
CA LEU A 88 -2.46 -5.00 12.12
C LEU A 88 -2.71 -4.51 13.55
N ASP A 89 -3.85 -4.88 14.13
CA ASP A 89 -4.28 -4.49 15.48
C ASP A 89 -3.71 -5.39 16.60
N LYS A 90 -3.66 -6.71 16.36
CA LYS A 90 -3.15 -7.76 17.26
C LYS A 90 -2.85 -9.05 16.48
N ASP A 91 -2.43 -10.10 17.19
CA ASP A 91 -2.21 -11.46 16.64
C ASP A 91 -1.27 -11.46 15.41
N LEU A 92 -0.15 -10.73 15.51
CA LEU A 92 0.68 -10.34 14.36
C LEU A 92 1.17 -11.53 13.52
N ASP A 93 1.53 -12.66 14.14
CA ASP A 93 1.92 -13.87 13.41
C ASP A 93 0.80 -14.42 12.51
N ALA A 94 -0.45 -14.39 12.99
CA ALA A 94 -1.59 -14.82 12.20
C ALA A 94 -1.88 -13.84 11.06
N LYS A 95 -1.73 -12.52 11.31
CA LYS A 95 -1.88 -11.49 10.28
C LYS A 95 -0.78 -11.60 9.22
N ALA A 96 0.46 -11.85 9.61
CA ALA A 96 1.59 -12.09 8.72
C ALA A 96 1.35 -13.32 7.83
N ALA A 97 0.89 -14.44 8.40
CA ALA A 97 0.56 -15.64 7.63
C ALA A 97 -0.58 -15.41 6.62
N ARG A 98 -1.60 -14.62 7.00
CA ARG A 98 -2.68 -14.21 6.08
C ARG A 98 -2.13 -13.32 4.97
N LEU A 99 -1.26 -12.37 5.32
CA LEU A 99 -0.67 -11.44 4.37
C LEU A 99 0.22 -12.16 3.35
N GLU A 100 0.98 -13.18 3.75
CA GLU A 100 1.78 -13.99 2.82
C GLU A 100 0.90 -14.64 1.73
N LYS A 101 -0.23 -15.23 2.13
CA LYS A 101 -1.19 -15.83 1.19
C LYS A 101 -1.79 -14.78 0.25
N LEU A 102 -2.12 -13.61 0.80
CA LEU A 102 -2.65 -12.50 0.00
C LEU A 102 -1.61 -11.99 -1.00
N ALA A 103 -0.36 -11.78 -0.57
CA ALA A 103 0.73 -11.33 -1.43
C ALA A 103 0.99 -12.31 -2.59
N ALA A 104 0.90 -13.62 -2.34
CA ALA A 104 1.02 -14.64 -3.38
C ALA A 104 -0.04 -14.48 -4.49
N SER A 105 -1.26 -14.08 -4.16
CA SER A 105 -2.33 -13.84 -5.15
C SER A 105 -2.06 -12.67 -6.10
N TYR A 106 -1.12 -11.79 -5.75
CA TYR A 106 -0.72 -10.63 -6.55
C TYR A 106 0.58 -10.81 -7.34
N ALA A 107 1.29 -11.93 -7.16
CA ALA A 107 2.61 -12.17 -7.77
C ALA A 107 2.64 -11.78 -9.26
N ALA A 108 1.73 -12.37 -10.05
CA ALA A 108 1.49 -12.06 -11.47
C ALA A 108 2.78 -11.74 -12.25
N GLY A 109 3.75 -12.67 -12.17
CA GLY A 109 5.06 -12.62 -12.83
C GLY A 109 6.21 -11.98 -12.03
N ARG A 110 5.92 -11.40 -10.86
CA ARG A 110 6.88 -10.75 -9.95
C ARG A 110 6.99 -11.53 -8.65
N LYS A 111 8.03 -11.25 -7.85
CA LYS A 111 8.21 -11.84 -6.52
C LYS A 111 7.34 -11.11 -5.50
N PRO A 112 6.35 -11.75 -4.85
CA PRO A 112 5.62 -11.11 -3.76
C PRO A 112 6.57 -10.69 -2.64
N LEU A 113 6.42 -9.47 -2.14
CA LEU A 113 7.10 -8.97 -0.95
C LEU A 113 6.04 -8.34 -0.03
N PRO A 114 5.64 -9.04 1.05
CA PRO A 114 4.64 -8.53 1.96
C PRO A 114 5.14 -7.31 2.75
N VAL A 115 4.20 -6.44 3.12
CA VAL A 115 4.45 -5.17 3.81
C VAL A 115 3.54 -5.03 5.03
N MET A 116 4.11 -4.75 6.20
CA MET A 116 3.35 -4.30 7.36
C MET A 116 3.43 -2.78 7.41
N GLU A 117 2.33 -2.07 7.22
CA GLU A 117 2.25 -0.61 7.35
C GLU A 117 1.68 -0.26 8.73
N LEU A 118 2.51 0.28 9.61
CA LEU A 118 2.18 0.54 11.00
C LEU A 118 2.01 2.04 11.23
N ILE A 119 0.82 2.46 11.64
CA ILE A 119 0.56 3.84 12.07
C ILE A 119 1.34 4.11 13.35
N VAL A 120 2.43 4.88 13.25
CA VAL A 120 3.30 5.23 14.39
C VAL A 120 3.09 6.66 14.87
N VAL A 121 2.53 7.51 14.01
CA VAL A 121 2.01 8.82 14.41
C VAL A 121 0.57 8.89 13.92
N ILE A 122 -0.35 9.09 14.84
CA ILE A 122 -1.79 9.15 14.55
C ILE A 122 -2.31 10.56 14.80
N ALA A 123 -3.12 11.09 13.88
CA ALA A 123 -3.78 12.36 14.06
C ALA A 123 -4.96 12.22 15.03
N ASN A 124 -5.15 13.24 15.86
CA ASN A 124 -6.25 13.31 16.83
C ASN A 124 -7.20 14.45 16.45
N ASP A 125 -8.47 14.32 16.83
CA ASP A 125 -9.48 15.39 16.71
C ASP A 125 -9.39 16.45 17.82
N HIS A 126 -8.50 16.25 18.80
CA HIS A 126 -8.25 17.13 19.93
C HIS A 126 -6.75 17.42 20.12
N PRO A 127 -6.37 18.59 20.67
CA PRO A 127 -4.97 18.94 20.87
C PRO A 127 -4.33 18.03 21.91
N GLY A 128 -3.11 17.58 21.62
CA GLY A 128 -2.20 17.05 22.64
C GLY A 128 -1.62 18.16 23.52
N ARG A 129 -0.74 17.80 24.46
CA ARG A 129 -0.09 18.76 25.38
C ARG A 129 0.69 19.87 24.67
N ASP A 130 1.24 19.55 23.50
CA ASP A 130 1.99 20.47 22.63
C ASP A 130 1.11 21.15 21.57
N GLY A 131 -0.21 20.94 21.59
CA GLY A 131 -1.14 21.54 20.63
C GLY A 131 -1.05 20.97 19.21
N GLN A 132 -0.34 19.85 19.00
CA GLN A 132 -0.04 19.34 17.66
C GLN A 132 -1.08 18.38 17.06
N TYR A 133 -2.15 18.05 17.80
CA TYR A 133 -3.24 17.17 17.32
C TYR A 133 -2.75 15.80 16.81
N ARG A 134 -1.77 15.21 17.50
CA ARG A 134 -1.25 13.89 17.16
C ARG A 134 -0.71 13.14 18.36
N SER A 135 -0.85 11.82 18.34
CA SER A 135 -0.25 10.90 19.30
C SER A 135 0.87 10.11 18.62
N ARG A 136 1.83 9.62 19.41
CA ARG A 136 2.96 8.83 18.92
C ARG A 136 2.94 7.45 19.55
N LEU A 137 3.25 6.44 18.76
CA LEU A 137 3.51 5.10 19.24
C LEU A 137 4.88 5.06 19.93
N SER A 138 4.98 4.32 21.04
CA SER A 138 6.26 4.12 21.73
C SER A 138 7.12 3.10 20.99
N ASP A 139 8.43 3.16 21.22
CA ASP A 139 9.36 2.21 20.62
C ASP A 139 9.08 0.76 21.03
N GLU A 140 8.65 0.55 22.27
CA GLU A 140 8.20 -0.74 22.80
C GLU A 140 7.03 -1.32 22.03
N LYS A 141 6.18 -0.47 21.44
CA LYS A 141 5.04 -0.87 20.62
C LYS A 141 5.39 -1.02 19.14
N ILE A 142 6.43 -0.33 18.64
CA ILE A 142 6.94 -0.50 17.27
C ILE A 142 7.73 -1.81 17.15
N LYS A 143 8.56 -2.14 18.15
CA LYS A 143 9.48 -3.28 18.10
C LYS A 143 8.82 -4.62 17.74
N PRO A 144 7.67 -5.02 18.32
CA PRO A 144 7.03 -6.30 18.00
C PRO A 144 6.62 -6.43 16.52
N TYR A 145 6.30 -5.32 15.87
CA TYR A 145 5.94 -5.30 14.45
C TYR A 145 7.18 -5.50 13.56
N LEU A 146 8.30 -4.85 13.91
CA LEU A 146 9.57 -5.09 13.21
C LEU A 146 10.06 -6.52 13.41
N ASP A 147 10.00 -7.04 14.65
CA ASP A 147 10.37 -8.42 14.95
C ASP A 147 9.51 -9.41 14.14
N THR A 148 8.21 -9.15 14.02
CA THR A 148 7.30 -9.97 13.20
C THR A 148 7.63 -9.85 11.71
N ALA A 149 7.83 -8.64 11.19
CA ALA A 149 8.18 -8.42 9.80
C ALA A 149 9.46 -9.19 9.43
N ARG A 150 10.48 -9.17 10.29
CA ARG A 150 11.74 -9.92 10.13
C ARG A 150 11.52 -11.43 10.14
N LYS A 151 10.78 -11.93 11.12
CA LYS A 151 10.43 -13.35 11.24
C LYS A 151 9.79 -13.89 9.97
N HIS A 152 8.95 -13.08 9.31
CA HIS A 152 8.22 -13.45 8.09
C HIS A 152 8.82 -12.91 6.79
N LYS A 153 10.02 -12.30 6.84
CA LYS A 153 10.72 -11.73 5.68
C LYS A 153 9.85 -10.71 4.91
N MET A 154 9.30 -9.76 5.64
CA MET A 154 8.42 -8.67 5.19
C MET A 154 9.09 -7.31 5.41
N LEU A 155 8.61 -6.28 4.70
CA LEU A 155 8.96 -4.90 5.01
C LEU A 155 8.08 -4.35 6.13
N LEU A 156 8.60 -3.40 6.90
CA LEU A 156 7.82 -2.55 7.80
C LEU A 156 7.80 -1.12 7.26
N LEU A 157 6.63 -0.54 7.00
CA LEU A 157 6.48 0.89 6.75
C LEU A 157 6.00 1.58 8.03
N LEU A 158 6.64 2.68 8.38
CA LEU A 158 6.22 3.52 9.49
C LEU A 158 5.34 4.64 8.94
N ASP A 159 4.07 4.61 9.29
CA ASP A 159 3.07 5.55 8.79
C ASP A 159 2.90 6.76 9.74
N VAL A 160 2.86 7.95 9.15
CA VAL A 160 2.86 9.25 9.82
C VAL A 160 1.66 10.08 9.40
N GLN A 161 0.75 10.29 10.36
CA GLN A 161 -0.34 11.26 10.31
C GLN A 161 0.01 12.44 11.23
N PRO A 162 0.60 13.53 10.71
CA PRO A 162 1.32 14.50 11.55
C PRO A 162 0.40 15.45 12.32
N GLY A 163 -0.90 15.51 12.02
CA GLY A 163 -1.80 16.51 12.60
C GLY A 163 -1.35 17.91 12.20
N ARG A 164 -1.04 18.77 13.18
CA ARG A 164 -0.45 20.11 12.96
C ARG A 164 1.08 20.13 12.99
N ALA A 165 1.72 19.00 13.27
CA ALA A 165 3.17 18.94 13.34
C ALA A 165 3.81 19.12 11.97
N ASP A 166 5.02 19.67 11.96
CA ASP A 166 5.88 19.58 10.79
C ASP A 166 6.18 18.11 10.50
N SER A 167 5.79 17.63 9.31
CA SER A 167 5.90 16.21 8.94
C SER A 167 7.34 15.72 9.00
N LEU A 168 8.30 16.51 8.52
CA LEU A 168 9.70 16.11 8.48
C LEU A 168 10.29 15.98 9.90
N THR A 169 9.85 16.80 10.85
CA THR A 169 10.21 16.68 12.25
C THR A 169 9.72 15.37 12.86
N GLU A 170 8.47 14.97 12.59
CA GLU A 170 7.96 13.66 13.05
C GLU A 170 8.72 12.49 12.41
N ILE A 171 9.02 12.57 11.12
CA ILE A 171 9.78 11.55 10.38
C ILE A 171 11.22 11.44 10.91
N LYS A 172 11.90 12.55 11.19
CA LYS A 172 13.26 12.55 11.75
C LYS A 172 13.35 11.85 13.11
N ARG A 173 12.29 11.89 13.92
CA ARG A 173 12.26 11.15 15.19
C ARG A 173 12.31 9.63 14.99
N LEU A 174 11.89 9.14 13.82
CA LEU A 174 11.91 7.73 13.46
C LEU A 174 13.27 7.30 12.88
N GLU A 175 14.28 8.18 12.85
CA GLU A 175 15.60 7.91 12.27
C GLU A 175 16.20 6.58 12.72
N LYS A 176 16.07 6.24 14.00
CA LYS A 176 16.61 4.99 14.54
C LYS A 176 16.03 3.75 13.87
N TRP A 177 14.76 3.79 13.46
CA TRP A 177 14.09 2.70 12.75
C TRP A 177 14.34 2.79 11.25
N LEU A 178 14.33 4.01 10.69
CA LEU A 178 14.56 4.23 9.25
C LEU A 178 15.98 3.87 8.80
N LYS A 179 16.91 3.63 9.73
CA LYS A 179 18.24 3.07 9.44
C LYS A 179 18.26 1.55 9.28
N GLU A 180 17.19 0.84 9.61
CA GLU A 180 17.11 -0.62 9.46
C GLU A 180 16.81 -0.99 8.00
N PRO A 181 17.49 -1.95 7.36
CA PRO A 181 17.39 -2.21 5.91
C PRO A 181 15.97 -2.60 5.43
N ASP A 182 15.14 -3.13 6.33
CA ASP A 182 13.79 -3.63 6.11
C ASP A 182 12.67 -2.64 6.48
N VAL A 183 13.04 -1.42 6.89
CA VAL A 183 12.09 -0.38 7.30
C VAL A 183 12.01 0.75 6.27
N GLY A 184 10.80 1.05 5.82
CA GLY A 184 10.45 2.20 4.99
C GLY A 184 9.52 3.19 5.70
N LEU A 185 8.96 4.12 4.93
CA LEU A 185 8.07 5.18 5.42
C LEU A 185 6.77 5.18 4.65
N ALA A 186 5.65 5.36 5.34
CA ALA A 186 4.38 5.80 4.79
C ALA A 186 4.03 7.19 5.35
N PHE A 187 3.27 7.97 4.59
CA PHE A 187 2.88 9.33 4.94
C PHE A 187 1.48 9.61 4.45
N ASP A 188 0.63 10.07 5.35
CA ASP A 188 -0.76 10.41 5.07
C ASP A 188 -0.97 11.94 5.09
N PRO A 189 -0.83 12.61 3.94
CA PRO A 189 -0.85 14.07 3.90
C PRO A 189 -2.23 14.66 4.16
N GLU A 190 -3.30 13.88 4.02
CA GLU A 190 -4.67 14.29 4.38
C GLU A 190 -4.85 14.56 5.87
N TRP A 191 -3.92 14.12 6.71
CA TRP A 191 -3.89 14.43 8.14
C TRP A 191 -2.92 15.56 8.49
N ALA A 192 -2.17 16.10 7.52
CA ALA A 192 -1.27 17.24 7.68
C ALA A 192 -2.02 18.58 7.54
N VAL A 193 -2.66 19.01 8.63
CA VAL A 193 -3.52 20.20 8.65
C VAL A 193 -2.78 21.45 9.11
N GLY A 194 -3.27 22.62 8.69
CA GLY A 194 -2.70 23.92 9.07
C GLY A 194 -2.87 24.25 10.56
N PRO A 195 -2.17 25.31 11.04
CA PRO A 195 -2.06 25.63 12.47
C PRO A 195 -3.39 25.95 13.17
N SER A 196 -4.42 26.37 12.43
CA SER A 196 -5.76 26.67 12.96
C SER A 196 -6.80 25.58 12.65
N GLN A 197 -6.41 24.51 11.97
CA GLN A 197 -7.32 23.47 11.47
C GLN A 197 -7.31 22.24 12.38
N VAL A 198 -8.38 21.45 12.36
CA VAL A 198 -8.50 20.23 13.18
C VAL A 198 -8.52 19.03 12.23
N PRO A 199 -7.64 18.02 12.42
CA PRO A 199 -7.67 16.81 11.62
C PRO A 199 -9.06 16.14 11.65
N GLY A 200 -9.47 15.55 10.52
CA GLY A 200 -10.80 14.94 10.36
C GLY A 200 -11.95 15.92 10.12
N ARG A 201 -11.77 17.24 10.35
CA ARG A 201 -12.76 18.27 9.95
C ARG A 201 -12.49 18.85 8.56
N VAL A 202 -11.22 18.83 8.16
CA VAL A 202 -10.73 19.25 6.85
C VAL A 202 -9.65 18.28 6.40
N PHE A 203 -9.44 18.19 5.10
CA PHE A 203 -8.25 17.53 4.58
C PHE A 203 -7.03 18.42 4.77
N GLY A 204 -6.00 17.81 5.33
CA GLY A 204 -4.62 18.26 5.25
C GLY A 204 -4.10 18.24 3.82
N ARG A 205 -2.89 18.78 3.65
CA ARG A 205 -2.28 18.97 2.35
C ARG A 205 -0.77 18.82 2.41
N THR A 206 -0.18 18.49 1.27
CA THR A 206 1.26 18.58 1.05
C THR A 206 1.57 19.04 -0.39
N THR A 207 2.84 19.20 -0.71
CA THR A 207 3.35 19.58 -2.03
C THR A 207 4.38 18.59 -2.57
N GLY A 208 4.59 18.56 -3.89
CA GLY A 208 5.70 17.80 -4.47
C GLY A 208 7.08 18.16 -3.90
N SER A 209 7.28 19.42 -3.49
CA SER A 209 8.53 19.88 -2.85
C SER A 209 8.69 19.34 -1.43
N GLU A 210 7.62 19.23 -0.64
CA GLU A 210 7.66 18.61 0.69
C GLU A 210 7.92 17.10 0.59
N LEU A 211 7.27 16.42 -0.36
CA LEU A 211 7.58 15.01 -0.67
C LEU A 211 9.05 14.84 -1.08
N THR A 212 9.60 15.78 -1.85
CA THR A 212 11.03 15.78 -2.20
C THR A 212 11.91 15.94 -0.96
N ALA A 213 11.54 16.80 -0.01
CA ALA A 213 12.31 17.00 1.21
C ALA A 213 12.34 15.72 2.08
N ILE A 214 11.22 15.01 2.18
CA ILE A 214 11.13 13.71 2.86
C ILE A 214 12.00 12.68 2.13
N ALA A 215 11.85 12.53 0.82
CA ALA A 215 12.66 11.61 0.03
C ALA A 215 14.16 11.93 0.11
N THR A 216 14.54 13.22 0.17
CA THR A 216 15.94 13.65 0.28
C THR A 216 16.52 13.22 1.61
N TYR A 217 15.74 13.34 2.68
CA TYR A 217 16.14 12.87 4.01
C TYR A 217 16.35 11.35 4.03
N LEU A 218 15.43 10.57 3.47
CA LEU A 218 15.55 9.11 3.37
C LEU A 218 16.77 8.69 2.52
N SER A 219 17.00 9.35 1.38
CA SER A 219 18.18 9.12 0.53
C SER A 219 19.48 9.41 1.27
N GLY A 220 19.50 10.44 2.11
CA GLY A 220 20.61 10.74 3.01
C GLY A 220 20.93 9.59 3.97
N LEU A 221 19.89 8.95 4.54
CA LEU A 221 20.05 7.77 5.39
C LEU A 221 20.59 6.58 4.59
N VAL A 222 20.06 6.34 3.39
CA VAL A 222 20.51 5.27 2.50
C VAL A 222 22.01 5.39 2.22
N ARG A 223 22.46 6.55 1.77
CA ARG A 223 23.88 6.80 1.49
C ARG A 223 24.75 6.72 2.75
N LYS A 224 24.29 7.24 3.87
CA LYS A 224 25.08 7.31 5.12
C LYS A 224 25.29 5.93 5.75
N HIS A 225 24.32 5.03 5.60
CA HIS A 225 24.30 3.73 6.27
C HIS A 225 24.42 2.55 5.29
N ASP A 226 24.75 2.81 4.02
CA ASP A 226 24.80 1.81 2.94
C ASP A 226 23.59 0.88 2.96
N LEU A 227 22.40 1.48 2.95
CA LEU A 227 21.14 0.74 3.00
C LEU A 227 20.70 0.29 1.60
N PRO A 228 19.86 -0.75 1.51
CA PRO A 228 19.12 -1.02 0.30
C PRO A 228 18.11 0.12 0.04
N GLU A 229 17.43 0.05 -1.09
CA GLU A 229 16.36 1.01 -1.41
C GLU A 229 15.32 1.13 -0.29
N LYS A 230 14.95 2.36 0.02
CA LYS A 230 13.89 2.68 0.97
C LYS A 230 12.57 2.88 0.25
N VAL A 231 11.55 2.14 0.65
CA VAL A 231 10.18 2.39 0.21
C VAL A 231 9.66 3.64 0.92
N PHE A 232 9.18 4.60 0.14
CA PHE A 232 8.47 5.78 0.61
C PHE A 232 7.08 5.83 -0.03
N VAL A 233 6.04 5.58 0.76
CA VAL A 233 4.65 5.66 0.32
C VAL A 233 4.06 7.00 0.76
N PHE A 234 3.31 7.64 -0.13
CA PHE A 234 2.40 8.72 0.27
C PHE A 234 0.98 8.39 -0.19
N HIS A 235 0.02 8.61 0.70
CA HIS A 235 -1.39 8.34 0.45
C HIS A 235 -2.07 9.55 -0.19
N GLN A 236 -3.00 9.29 -1.11
CA GLN A 236 -3.81 10.34 -1.71
C GLN A 236 -5.18 9.83 -2.10
N LEU A 237 -6.23 10.39 -1.50
CA LEU A 237 -7.63 10.10 -1.84
C LEU A 237 -8.30 11.20 -2.67
N SER A 238 -7.68 12.37 -2.80
CA SER A 238 -8.23 13.53 -3.50
C SER A 238 -7.16 14.42 -4.10
N THR A 239 -7.44 15.05 -5.25
CA THR A 239 -6.55 16.04 -5.90
C THR A 239 -6.29 17.26 -5.03
N ARG A 240 -7.09 17.49 -3.99
CA ARG A 240 -6.92 18.59 -3.04
C ARG A 240 -5.78 18.34 -2.05
N ILE A 241 -5.36 17.09 -1.82
CA ILE A 241 -4.37 16.77 -0.78
C ILE A 241 -2.95 17.07 -1.26
N LEU A 242 -2.62 16.73 -2.50
CA LEU A 242 -1.28 17.00 -3.06
C LEU A 242 -1.37 18.09 -4.13
N SER A 243 -0.76 19.25 -3.87
CA SER A 243 -0.58 20.29 -4.88
C SER A 243 0.80 20.22 -5.53
N ASN A 244 0.89 20.63 -6.80
CA ASN A 244 2.14 20.73 -7.54
C ASN A 244 3.00 19.44 -7.48
N GLU A 245 2.39 18.27 -7.70
CA GLU A 245 3.10 16.98 -7.69
C GLU A 245 4.30 16.96 -8.64
N LYS A 246 4.24 17.69 -9.77
CA LYS A 246 5.35 17.83 -10.72
C LYS A 246 6.63 18.45 -10.14
N ALA A 247 6.55 19.12 -8.99
CA ALA A 247 7.74 19.61 -8.28
C ALA A 247 8.47 18.49 -7.51
N TYR A 248 7.89 17.29 -7.42
CA TYR A 248 8.57 16.13 -6.87
C TYR A 248 9.81 15.77 -7.69
N LYS A 249 10.93 15.56 -7.02
CA LYS A 249 12.19 15.11 -7.61
C LYS A 249 12.59 13.79 -6.99
N GLN A 250 12.70 12.76 -7.82
CA GLN A 250 13.19 11.44 -7.41
C GLN A 250 14.56 11.54 -6.73
N GLN A 251 14.75 10.75 -5.68
CA GLN A 251 15.98 10.72 -4.90
C GLN A 251 16.66 9.34 -5.00
N PRO A 252 17.99 9.28 -5.13
CA PRO A 252 18.71 8.01 -5.20
C PRO A 252 18.44 7.12 -3.99
N GLY A 253 18.22 5.83 -4.23
CA GLY A 253 17.96 4.85 -3.17
C GLY A 253 16.57 4.96 -2.51
N VAL A 254 15.66 5.77 -3.06
CA VAL A 254 14.29 5.89 -2.54
C VAL A 254 13.29 5.52 -3.63
N VAL A 255 12.48 4.49 -3.35
CA VAL A 255 11.39 4.02 -4.19
C VAL A 255 10.13 4.71 -3.70
N THR A 256 9.68 5.72 -4.44
CA THR A 256 8.50 6.51 -4.05
C THR A 256 7.25 6.00 -4.73
N ILE A 257 6.20 5.76 -3.93
CA ILE A 257 4.97 5.13 -4.36
C ILE A 257 3.79 6.01 -3.95
N LYS A 258 2.93 6.33 -4.90
CA LYS A 258 1.66 7.00 -4.65
C LYS A 258 0.58 5.96 -4.38
N SER A 259 0.08 5.88 -3.15
CA SER A 259 -1.05 5.00 -2.81
C SER A 259 -2.38 5.73 -3.00
N VAL A 260 -3.19 5.28 -3.96
CA VAL A 260 -4.55 5.82 -4.16
C VAL A 260 -5.48 5.28 -3.07
N ASP A 261 -5.93 6.19 -2.20
CA ASP A 261 -6.53 5.87 -0.90
C ASP A 261 -8.01 6.25 -0.74
N GLY A 262 -8.73 6.37 -1.86
CA GLY A 262 -10.17 6.63 -1.83
C GLY A 262 -10.96 5.40 -1.38
N ILE A 263 -12.07 5.62 -0.66
CA ILE A 263 -13.04 4.58 -0.32
C ILE A 263 -14.17 4.50 -1.36
N GLY A 264 -14.82 3.36 -1.45
CA GLY A 264 -16.06 3.19 -2.19
C GLY A 264 -16.13 1.88 -2.97
N ASN A 265 -17.23 1.70 -3.71
CA ASN A 265 -17.35 0.52 -4.55
C ASN A 265 -16.31 0.56 -5.69
N ARG A 266 -16.20 -0.52 -6.46
CA ARG A 266 -15.26 -0.62 -7.59
C ARG A 266 -15.28 0.60 -8.53
N ALA A 267 -16.46 1.11 -8.90
CA ALA A 267 -16.56 2.23 -9.82
C ALA A 267 -16.00 3.52 -9.22
N ASP A 268 -16.23 3.77 -7.93
CA ASP A 268 -15.69 4.91 -7.20
C ASP A 268 -14.16 4.83 -7.10
N LYS A 269 -13.63 3.64 -6.82
CA LYS A 269 -12.18 3.37 -6.74
C LYS A 269 -11.50 3.58 -8.09
N GLU A 270 -12.05 3.02 -9.16
CA GLU A 270 -11.54 3.20 -10.51
C GLU A 270 -11.65 4.67 -10.98
N SER A 271 -12.69 5.38 -10.58
CA SER A 271 -12.85 6.81 -10.84
C SER A 271 -11.75 7.63 -10.15
N THR A 272 -11.46 7.33 -8.89
CA THR A 272 -10.38 7.98 -8.14
C THR A 272 -9.01 7.63 -8.73
N TRP A 273 -8.78 6.37 -9.11
CA TRP A 273 -7.58 5.92 -9.80
C TRP A 273 -7.29 6.75 -11.07
N ARG A 274 -8.29 6.89 -11.95
CA ARG A 274 -8.17 7.66 -13.19
C ARG A 274 -7.96 9.15 -12.96
N LYS A 275 -8.36 9.70 -11.81
CA LYS A 275 -8.12 11.11 -11.47
C LYS A 275 -6.70 11.35 -10.97
N LEU A 276 -6.14 10.41 -10.21
CA LEU A 276 -4.91 10.63 -9.46
C LEU A 276 -3.65 10.09 -10.13
N THR A 277 -3.76 9.10 -11.02
CA THR A 277 -2.58 8.44 -11.61
C THR A 277 -2.05 9.03 -12.93
N PRO A 278 -2.85 9.66 -13.81
CA PRO A 278 -2.32 10.16 -15.09
C PRO A 278 -1.31 11.31 -14.97
N THR A 279 -1.33 12.03 -13.85
CA THR A 279 -0.47 13.21 -13.63
C THR A 279 0.63 12.97 -12.61
N MET A 280 0.94 11.70 -12.31
CA MET A 280 2.02 11.37 -11.38
C MET A 280 3.35 11.93 -11.87
N ALA A 281 4.18 12.36 -10.94
CA ALA A 281 5.52 12.79 -11.26
C ALA A 281 6.35 11.62 -11.84
N PRO A 282 7.28 11.88 -12.79
CA PRO A 282 8.17 10.85 -13.29
C PRO A 282 8.92 10.13 -12.16
N GLY A 283 9.02 8.80 -12.26
CA GLY A 283 9.68 7.97 -11.24
C GLY A 283 8.83 7.67 -10.00
N VAL A 284 7.60 8.18 -9.91
CA VAL A 284 6.63 7.76 -8.87
C VAL A 284 5.89 6.52 -9.35
N HIS A 285 5.91 5.48 -8.52
CA HIS A 285 5.24 4.21 -8.78
C HIS A 285 3.78 4.24 -8.30
N ALA A 286 2.93 3.44 -8.94
CA ALA A 286 1.51 3.40 -8.63
C ALA A 286 1.21 2.39 -7.51
N GLY A 287 0.48 2.80 -6.48
CA GLY A 287 -0.03 1.96 -5.41
C GLY A 287 -1.53 2.11 -5.24
N PHE A 288 -2.22 1.07 -4.80
CA PHE A 288 -3.68 1.04 -4.66
C PHE A 288 -4.07 0.50 -3.29
N LYS A 289 -4.90 1.24 -2.54
CA LYS A 289 -5.39 0.79 -1.24
C LYS A 289 -6.81 0.26 -1.37
N LEU A 290 -7.15 -0.75 -0.58
CA LEU A 290 -8.45 -1.40 -0.49
C LEU A 290 -8.90 -1.42 0.97
N PHE A 291 -10.18 -1.20 1.21
CA PHE A 291 -10.76 -1.19 2.55
C PHE A 291 -11.75 -2.34 2.70
N TYR A 292 -11.48 -3.28 3.61
CA TYR A 292 -12.31 -4.47 3.81
C TYR A 292 -13.75 -4.13 4.17
N GLU A 293 -13.95 -3.13 5.02
CA GLU A 293 -15.29 -2.74 5.49
C GLU A 293 -15.90 -1.66 4.61
N GLU A 294 -15.17 -0.57 4.31
CA GLU A 294 -15.69 0.60 3.60
C GLU A 294 -16.06 0.29 2.15
N ASP A 295 -15.18 -0.41 1.42
CA ASP A 295 -15.38 -0.67 -0.01
C ASP A 295 -16.48 -1.73 -0.24
N THR A 296 -16.83 -2.50 0.80
CA THR A 296 -17.85 -3.55 0.73
C THR A 296 -19.26 -3.10 1.14
N ARG A 297 -19.42 -1.84 1.60
CA ARG A 297 -20.73 -1.29 2.00
C ARG A 297 -21.78 -1.32 0.88
N HIS A 298 -21.34 -1.18 -0.36
CA HIS A 298 -22.20 -1.04 -1.54
C HIS A 298 -21.79 -1.93 -2.72
N GLY A 299 -20.97 -2.96 -2.49
CA GLY A 299 -20.50 -3.84 -3.54
C GLY A 299 -19.50 -4.88 -3.05
N ALA A 300 -19.00 -5.71 -3.96
CA ALA A 300 -17.91 -6.61 -3.65
C ALA A 300 -16.57 -5.86 -3.64
N LEU A 301 -15.66 -6.28 -2.76
CA LEU A 301 -14.27 -5.82 -2.79
C LEU A 301 -13.64 -6.19 -4.14
N MET A 302 -12.82 -5.30 -4.70
CA MET A 302 -12.12 -5.61 -5.95
C MET A 302 -11.20 -6.82 -5.78
N THR A 303 -11.22 -7.72 -6.76
CA THR A 303 -10.36 -8.91 -6.76
C THR A 303 -8.93 -8.56 -7.17
N PRO A 304 -7.92 -9.40 -6.85
CA PRO A 304 -6.54 -9.19 -7.30
C PRO A 304 -6.44 -9.00 -8.82
N ALA A 305 -7.18 -9.79 -9.60
CA ALA A 305 -7.21 -9.66 -11.06
C ALA A 305 -7.74 -8.30 -11.52
N GLN A 306 -8.79 -7.78 -10.87
CA GLN A 306 -9.34 -6.46 -11.18
C GLN A 306 -8.37 -5.32 -10.84
N VAL A 307 -7.70 -5.41 -9.68
CA VAL A 307 -6.69 -4.42 -9.27
C VAL A 307 -5.50 -4.44 -10.21
N LEU A 308 -4.98 -5.61 -10.57
CA LEU A 308 -3.84 -5.76 -11.49
C LEU A 308 -4.16 -5.35 -12.94
N ALA A 309 -5.45 -5.25 -13.29
CA ALA A 309 -5.90 -4.76 -14.59
C ALA A 309 -5.90 -3.22 -14.71
N LEU A 310 -5.75 -2.49 -13.60
CA LEU A 310 -5.67 -1.03 -13.61
C LEU A 310 -4.46 -0.55 -14.43
N LYS A 311 -4.57 0.68 -14.96
CA LYS A 311 -3.51 1.34 -15.73
C LYS A 311 -3.19 2.71 -15.13
N PRO A 312 -1.93 3.00 -14.76
CA PRO A 312 -0.79 2.07 -14.69
C PRO A 312 -1.06 0.85 -13.79
N ARG A 313 -0.33 -0.26 -13.94
CA ARG A 313 -0.52 -1.43 -13.08
C ARG A 313 -0.01 -1.11 -11.67
N PRO A 314 -0.81 -1.30 -10.60
CA PRO A 314 -0.34 -1.09 -9.23
C PRO A 314 0.81 -2.03 -8.88
N GLU A 315 1.89 -1.47 -8.34
CA GLU A 315 3.07 -2.21 -7.89
C GLU A 315 3.08 -2.42 -6.37
N LEU A 316 2.25 -1.63 -5.67
CA LEU A 316 1.89 -1.79 -4.27
C LEU A 316 0.37 -1.92 -4.15
N VAL A 317 -0.09 -2.90 -3.38
CA VAL A 317 -1.51 -3.01 -3.01
C VAL A 317 -1.64 -3.12 -1.50
N ILE A 318 -2.33 -2.18 -0.87
CA ILE A 318 -2.50 -2.13 0.58
C ILE A 318 -3.94 -2.49 0.93
N TYR A 319 -4.13 -3.20 2.03
CA TYR A 319 -5.42 -3.54 2.59
C TYR A 319 -5.55 -3.00 4.01
N GLU A 320 -6.61 -2.25 4.24
CA GLU A 320 -7.05 -1.77 5.55
C GLU A 320 -8.38 -2.43 5.92
#